data_AF-A0A415QMH0-F1
#
_entry.id   AF-A0A415QMH0-F1
#
_cell.length_a   1.000
_cell.length_b   1.000
_cell.length_c   1.000
_cell.angle_alpha   90.00
_cell.angle_beta   90.00
_cell.angle_gamma   90.00
#
_symmetry.space_group_name_H-M   'P 1'
#
loop_
_entity.id
_entity.type
_entity.pdbx_description
1 polymer ?
#
loop_
_entity_poly.entity_id
_entity_poly.type
_entity_poly.pdbx_seq_one_letter_code
_entity_poly.pdbx_strand_id
1 'polypeptide(L)'
;MGQRKGQTGNPKGRPKGVPNKVTTDLKTWIASILDDGRDKFKKDMDDLDSSERVKVYINLINYVLPKQQAVSVEAQAEAEYKALASLIDTAPDEFVNKIAEKVLSLQKTREKLLK
;
A
#
# COMPACT_ATOMS: atom_id res chain seq x y z
N MET A 1 28.97 25.43 35.51
CA MET A 1 27.57 25.92 35.56
C MET A 1 26.82 25.28 34.40
N GLY A 2 25.89 24.35 34.67
CA GLY A 2 25.03 23.77 33.64
C GLY A 2 24.04 24.80 33.11
N GLN A 3 23.71 24.74 31.82
CA GLN A 3 22.76 25.67 31.20
C GLN A 3 21.39 25.59 31.88
N ARG A 4 20.75 26.75 32.10
CA ARG A 4 19.42 26.84 32.74
C ARG A 4 18.38 26.17 31.85
N LYS A 5 17.37 25.51 32.45
CA LYS A 5 16.26 24.87 31.72
C LYS A 5 15.58 25.89 30.80
N GLY A 6 15.65 25.69 29.48
CA GLY A 6 15.13 26.63 28.47
C GLY A 6 16.17 27.58 27.85
N GLN A 7 17.38 27.66 28.40
CA GLN A 7 18.54 28.34 27.80
C GLN A 7 19.57 27.31 27.32
N THR A 8 19.12 26.30 26.58
CA THR A 8 20.05 25.38 25.92
C THR A 8 20.53 26.01 24.61
N GLY A 9 21.73 25.67 24.12
CA GLY A 9 22.20 26.07 22.79
C GLY A 9 21.30 25.59 21.63
N ASN A 10 20.31 24.73 21.90
CA ASN A 10 19.26 24.34 20.98
C ASN A 10 17.88 24.38 21.67
N PRO A 11 17.23 25.56 21.78
CA PRO A 11 15.97 25.75 22.50
C PRO A 11 14.80 24.97 21.91
N LYS A 12 14.85 24.65 20.61
CA LYS A 12 13.82 23.90 19.88
C LYS A 12 14.05 22.39 19.90
N GLY A 13 15.13 21.93 20.54
CA GLY A 13 15.52 20.53 20.55
C GLY A 13 15.83 20.00 19.15
N ARG A 14 16.05 18.69 19.06
CA ARG A 14 16.17 18.03 17.76
C ARG A 14 14.80 18.01 17.07
N PRO A 15 14.68 18.38 15.77
CA PRO A 15 13.41 18.36 15.08
C PRO A 15 12.78 16.96 15.09
N LYS A 16 11.47 16.90 15.36
CA LYS A 16 10.72 15.64 15.45
C LYS A 16 10.70 14.98 14.06
N GLY A 17 11.12 13.72 13.99
CA GLY A 17 11.16 12.93 12.75
C GLY A 17 12.51 12.85 12.05
N VAL A 18 13.54 13.60 12.50
CA VAL A 18 14.89 13.47 11.94
C VAL A 18 15.49 12.12 12.36
N PRO A 19 15.89 11.23 11.43
CA PRO A 19 16.50 9.94 11.75
C PRO A 19 17.78 10.09 12.59
N ASN A 20 18.14 9.08 13.41
CA ASN A 20 19.38 9.10 14.19
C ASN A 20 20.58 9.19 13.24
N LYS A 21 21.60 9.98 13.60
CA LYS A 21 22.82 10.12 12.78
C LYS A 21 23.40 8.74 12.39
N VAL A 22 23.49 7.84 13.37
CA VAL A 22 23.92 6.44 13.17
C VAL A 22 23.04 5.67 12.17
N THR A 23 21.72 5.88 12.18
CA THR A 23 20.81 5.23 11.21
C THR A 23 20.93 5.83 9.82
N THR A 24 21.21 7.12 9.70
CA THR A 24 21.50 7.76 8.40
C THR A 24 22.83 7.26 7.85
N ASP A 25 23.90 7.26 8.66
CA ASP A 25 25.24 6.84 8.24
C ASP A 25 25.25 5.39 7.77
N LEU A 26 24.53 4.51 8.47
CA LEU A 26 24.38 3.09 8.07
C LEU A 26 23.60 2.96 6.75
N LYS A 27 22.53 3.72 6.53
CA LYS A 27 21.79 3.72 5.26
C LYS A 27 22.67 4.20 4.10
N THR A 28 23.44 5.25 4.32
CA THR A 28 24.39 5.78 3.33
C THR A 28 25.47 4.75 3.00
N TRP A 29 25.99 4.05 4.01
CA TRP A 29 26.98 2.98 3.80
C TRP A 29 26.40 1.76 3.07
N ILE A 30 25.17 1.34 3.40
CA ILE A 30 24.50 0.26 2.65
C ILE A 30 24.25 0.70 1.19
N ALA A 31 23.82 1.94 0.98
CA ALA A 31 23.62 2.47 -0.37
C ALA A 31 24.93 2.51 -1.16
N SER A 32 26.05 2.90 -0.55
CA SER A 32 27.35 2.89 -1.22
C SER A 32 27.80 1.49 -1.61
N ILE A 33 27.61 0.48 -0.74
CA ILE A 33 27.91 -0.91 -1.09
C ILE A 33 27.07 -1.39 -2.29
N LEU A 34 25.78 -1.06 -2.28
CA LEU A 34 24.88 -1.43 -3.37
C LEU A 34 25.26 -0.72 -4.68
N ASP A 35 25.68 0.55 -4.62
CA ASP A 35 26.09 1.34 -5.77
C ASP A 35 27.44 0.87 -6.34
N ASP A 36 28.42 0.64 -5.48
CA ASP A 36 29.74 0.11 -5.86
C ASP A 36 29.62 -1.32 -6.43
N GLY A 37 28.67 -2.10 -5.92
CA GLY A 37 28.36 -3.45 -6.41
C GLY A 37 27.74 -3.49 -7.81
N ARG A 38 27.22 -2.36 -8.34
CA ARG A 38 26.53 -2.34 -9.64
C ARG A 38 27.45 -2.69 -10.79
N ASP A 39 28.68 -2.21 -10.77
CA ASP A 39 29.62 -2.46 -11.87
C ASP A 39 30.14 -3.89 -11.85
N LYS A 40 30.29 -4.48 -10.65
CA LYS A 40 30.56 -5.90 -10.51
C LYS A 40 29.39 -6.74 -11.01
N PHE A 41 28.16 -6.38 -10.63
CA PHE A 41 26.94 -7.06 -11.08
C PHE A 41 26.80 -7.08 -12.60
N LYS A 42 27.12 -5.97 -13.29
CA LYS A 42 27.12 -5.93 -14.77
C LYS A 42 28.13 -6.90 -15.38
N LYS A 43 29.34 -6.99 -14.82
CA LYS A 43 30.36 -7.94 -15.29
C LYS A 43 29.91 -9.39 -15.05
N ASP A 44 29.41 -9.68 -13.86
CA ASP A 44 28.89 -11.00 -13.51
C ASP A 44 27.72 -11.39 -14.45
N MET A 45 26.90 -10.42 -14.90
CA MET A 45 25.83 -10.62 -15.89
C MET A 45 26.33 -10.96 -17.30
N ASP A 46 27.50 -10.45 -17.69
CA ASP A 46 28.11 -10.75 -18.98
C ASP A 46 28.72 -12.16 -19.00
N ASP A 47 29.22 -12.62 -17.85
CA ASP A 47 29.81 -13.96 -17.66
C ASP A 47 28.75 -15.08 -17.48
N LEU A 48 27.48 -14.73 -17.27
CA LEU A 48 26.37 -15.67 -17.10
C LEU A 48 25.93 -16.32 -18.43
N ASP A 49 25.45 -17.57 -18.35
CA ASP A 49 24.84 -18.24 -19.51
C ASP A 49 23.60 -17.48 -20.00
N SER A 50 23.33 -17.59 -21.29
CA SER A 50 22.22 -16.91 -21.96
C SER A 50 20.87 -17.20 -21.28
N SER A 51 20.64 -18.42 -20.81
CA SER A 51 19.41 -18.82 -20.11
C SER A 51 19.30 -18.17 -18.72
N GLU A 52 20.41 -18.13 -17.98
CA GLU A 52 20.45 -17.59 -16.63
C GLU A 52 20.32 -16.07 -16.63
N ARG A 53 20.98 -15.40 -17.60
CA ARG A 53 20.85 -13.96 -17.82
C ARG A 53 19.39 -13.56 -18.03
N VAL A 54 18.65 -14.27 -18.89
CA VAL A 54 17.21 -14.00 -19.13
C VAL A 54 16.39 -14.15 -17.84
N LYS A 55 16.66 -15.15 -17.00
CA LYS A 55 15.96 -15.33 -15.72
C LYS A 55 16.19 -14.16 -14.77
N VAL A 56 17.43 -13.67 -14.67
CA VAL A 56 17.75 -12.50 -13.84
C VAL A 56 17.00 -11.27 -14.35
N TYR A 57 16.95 -11.04 -15.67
CA TYR A 57 16.18 -9.94 -16.24
C TYR A 57 14.69 -10.02 -15.90
N ILE A 58 14.05 -11.19 -16.02
CA ILE A 58 12.65 -11.40 -15.63
C ILE A 58 12.43 -11.04 -14.15
N ASN A 59 13.37 -11.43 -13.29
CA ASN A 59 13.31 -11.12 -11.87
C ASN A 59 13.50 -9.63 -11.57
N LEU A 60 14.31 -8.91 -12.34
CA LEU A 60 14.49 -7.46 -12.18
C LEU A 60 13.29 -6.67 -12.71
N ILE A 61 12.72 -7.07 -13.84
CA ILE A 61 11.53 -6.43 -14.45
C ILE A 61 10.36 -6.39 -13.47
N ASN A 62 10.21 -7.43 -12.65
CA ASN A 62 9.21 -7.53 -11.58
C ASN A 62 9.26 -6.42 -10.52
N TYR A 63 10.38 -5.71 -10.40
CA TYR A 63 10.55 -4.58 -9.47
C TYR A 63 10.44 -3.21 -10.16
N VAL A 64 10.55 -3.17 -11.49
CA VAL A 64 10.45 -1.93 -12.29
C VAL A 64 9.03 -1.75 -12.81
N LEU A 65 8.41 -2.83 -13.28
CA LEU A 65 7.03 -2.82 -13.70
C LEU A 65 6.14 -3.16 -12.50
N PRO A 66 5.04 -2.41 -12.30
CA PRO A 66 4.05 -2.80 -11.31
C PRO A 66 3.53 -4.19 -11.71
N LYS A 67 3.80 -5.19 -10.88
CA LYS A 67 3.07 -6.47 -10.99
C LYS A 67 1.60 -6.09 -10.87
N GLN A 68 0.82 -6.41 -11.90
CA GLN A 68 -0.62 -6.38 -11.73
C GLN A 68 -0.91 -7.35 -10.59
N GLN A 69 -1.23 -6.80 -9.42
CA GLN A 69 -1.69 -7.61 -8.32
C GLN A 69 -2.90 -8.34 -8.88
N ALA A 70 -2.90 -9.68 -8.78
CA ALA A 70 -4.14 -10.41 -8.94
C ALA A 70 -5.12 -9.72 -7.99
N VAL A 71 -6.16 -9.10 -8.56
CA VAL A 71 -7.18 -8.41 -7.76
C VAL A 71 -7.65 -9.47 -6.78
N SER A 72 -7.32 -9.27 -5.50
CA SER A 72 -7.71 -10.23 -4.49
C SER A 72 -9.24 -10.26 -4.46
N VAL A 73 -9.84 -11.41 -4.15
CA VAL A 73 -11.30 -11.55 -4.13
C VAL A 73 -11.92 -10.48 -3.21
N GLU A 74 -11.20 -10.12 -2.15
CA GLU A 74 -11.54 -9.06 -1.21
C GLU A 74 -11.54 -7.68 -1.87
N ALA A 75 -10.53 -7.36 -2.68
CA ALA A 75 -10.44 -6.08 -3.39
C ALA A 75 -11.54 -5.95 -4.46
N GLN A 76 -11.94 -7.04 -5.10
CA GLN A 76 -13.08 -7.05 -6.03
C GLN A 76 -14.41 -6.84 -5.29
N ALA A 77 -14.62 -7.54 -4.17
CA ALA A 77 -15.82 -7.39 -3.35
C ALA A 77 -15.97 -5.96 -2.79
N GLU A 78 -14.86 -5.34 -2.38
CA GLU A 78 -14.86 -3.96 -1.89
C GLU A 78 -15.16 -2.94 -3.00
N ALA A 79 -14.64 -3.16 -4.21
CA ALA A 79 -14.96 -2.34 -5.38
C ALA A 79 -16.44 -2.46 -5.79
N GLU A 80 -16.98 -3.67 -5.79
CA GLU A 80 -18.40 -3.92 -6.07
C GLU A 80 -19.30 -3.30 -5.00
N TYR A 81 -18.96 -3.44 -3.71
CA TYR A 81 -19.69 -2.80 -2.61
C TYR A 81 -19.71 -1.27 -2.77
N LYS A 82 -18.56 -0.67 -3.09
CA LYS A 82 -18.46 0.79 -3.29
C LYS A 82 -19.27 1.27 -4.49
N ALA A 83 -19.27 0.52 -5.59
CA ALA A 83 -20.08 0.81 -6.76
C ALA A 83 -21.57 0.77 -6.41
N LEU A 84 -22.03 -0.28 -5.70
CA LEU A 84 -23.42 -0.39 -5.25
C LEU A 84 -23.81 0.73 -4.29
N ALA A 85 -22.95 1.10 -3.34
CA ALA A 85 -23.21 2.21 -2.43
C ALA A 85 -23.40 3.54 -3.18
N SER A 86 -22.55 3.82 -4.17
CA SER A 86 -22.70 5.03 -4.99
C SER A 86 -24.00 5.05 -5.79
N LEU A 87 -24.46 3.89 -6.27
CA LEU A 87 -25.74 3.78 -6.97
C LEU A 87 -26.92 4.02 -6.05
N ILE A 88 -26.83 3.65 -4.77
CA ILE A 88 -27.88 3.96 -3.78
C ILE A 88 -27.94 5.48 -3.53
N ASP A 89 -26.80 6.14 -3.38
CA ASP A 89 -26.74 7.59 -3.14
C ASP A 89 -27.21 8.41 -4.37
N THR A 90 -27.03 7.87 -5.58
CA THR A 90 -27.43 8.54 -6.82
C THR A 90 -28.80 8.07 -7.33
N ALA A 91 -29.40 7.05 -6.69
CA ALA A 91 -30.68 6.52 -7.11
C ALA A 91 -31.80 7.55 -6.84
N PRO A 92 -32.76 7.72 -7.75
CA PRO A 92 -33.96 8.50 -7.47
C PRO A 92 -34.68 7.94 -6.25
N ASP A 93 -35.14 8.82 -5.36
CA ASP A 93 -35.82 8.46 -4.10
C ASP A 93 -36.99 7.49 -4.32
N GLU A 94 -37.66 7.56 -5.46
CA GLU A 94 -38.75 6.67 -5.84
C GLU A 94 -38.33 5.19 -5.87
N PHE A 95 -37.11 4.91 -6.33
CA PHE A 95 -36.59 3.54 -6.42
C PHE A 95 -36.14 3.02 -5.05
N VAL A 96 -35.51 3.88 -4.25
CA VAL A 96 -35.11 3.56 -2.86
C VAL A 96 -36.34 3.21 -2.01
N ASN A 97 -37.41 4.00 -2.13
CA ASN A 97 -38.65 3.78 -1.40
C ASN A 97 -39.33 2.46 -1.81
N LYS A 98 -39.41 2.15 -3.10
CA LYS A 98 -39.96 0.86 -3.59
C LYS A 98 -39.17 -0.35 -3.09
N ILE A 99 -37.85 -0.24 -3.03
CA ILE A 99 -36.98 -1.29 -2.47
C ILE A 99 -37.24 -1.46 -0.97
N ALA A 100 -37.27 -0.36 -0.21
CA ALA A 100 -37.53 -0.38 1.24
C ALA A 100 -38.89 -1.01 1.58
N GLU A 101 -39.94 -0.64 0.86
CA GLU A 101 -41.28 -1.23 1.00
C GLU A 101 -41.27 -2.74 0.72
N LYS A 102 -40.57 -3.16 -0.33
CA LYS A 102 -40.46 -4.58 -0.68
C LYS A 102 -39.73 -5.36 0.40
N VAL A 103 -38.63 -4.85 0.94
CA VAL A 103 -37.87 -5.48 2.04
C VAL A 103 -38.73 -5.63 3.29
N LEU A 104 -39.47 -4.58 3.68
CA LEU A 104 -40.39 -4.63 4.82
C LEU A 104 -41.51 -5.66 4.62
N SER A 105 -42.07 -5.75 3.41
CA SER A 105 -43.09 -6.76 3.09
C SER A 105 -42.56 -8.20 3.21
N LEU A 106 -41.30 -8.43 2.80
CA LEU A 106 -40.64 -9.73 2.89
C LEU A 106 -40.29 -10.08 4.34
N GLN A 107 -39.85 -9.13 5.15
CA GLN A 107 -39.62 -9.34 6.59
C GLN A 107 -40.90 -9.74 7.32
N LYS A 108 -42.00 -9.03 7.07
CA LYS A 108 -43.33 -9.39 7.64
C LYS A 108 -43.78 -10.79 7.21
N THR A 109 -43.51 -11.16 5.95
CA THR A 109 -43.83 -12.49 5.42
C THR A 109 -42.98 -13.57 6.09
N ARG A 110 -41.67 -13.31 6.26
CA ARG A 110 -40.74 -14.20 6.97
C ARG A 110 -41.12 -14.39 8.44
N GLU A 111 -41.46 -13.33 9.17
CA GLU A 111 -41.91 -13.42 10.57
C GLU A 111 -43.22 -14.21 10.71
N LYS A 112 -44.11 -14.09 9.74
CA LYS A 112 -45.37 -14.84 9.70
C LYS A 112 -45.19 -16.32 9.37
N LEU A 113 -44.09 -16.68 8.70
CA LEU A 113 -43.69 -18.06 8.41
C LEU A 113 -42.87 -18.70 9.55
N LEU A 114 -42.29 -17.89 10.44
CA LEU A 114 -41.50 -18.33 11.60
C LEU A 114 -42.31 -18.38 12.91
N LYS A 115 -43.58 -17.95 12.88
CA LYS A 115 -44.57 -18.13 13.96
C LYS A 115 -45.49 -19.27 13.61
#